data_AF-V7DB95-F1
#
_entry.id   AF-V7DB95-F1
#
_cell.length_a   1.000
_cell.length_b   1.000
_cell.length_c   1.000
_cell.angle_alpha   90.00
_cell.angle_beta   90.00
_cell.angle_gamma   90.00
#
_symmetry.space_group_name_H-M   'P 1'
#
loop_
_entity.id
_entity.type
_entity.pdbx_description
1 polymer ?
#
loop_
_entity_poly.entity_id
_entity_poly.type
_entity_poly.pdbx_seq_one_letter_code
_entity_poly.pdbx_strand_id
1 'polypeptide(L)'
;SRRPLNPLEVLSWPGVLVADANDPQALNTEAMALFDEALAELKAGRQREGLELARLINERLDNMASEVTTLRALVPQMLAAQRQKILDRFGDMQAELDPQRLEQEMVLLAQKSDVAEELDRLSTHVTEVRRVLKGGGAAGRRLDFLMQELNREANTLGSKAFDPRSTQAAVNLKVLIEQMREQVQNIE
;
A
#
# COMPACT_ATOMS: atom_id res chain seq x y z
N SER A 1 62.65 26.68 59.13
CA SER A 1 63.14 26.87 57.77
C SER A 1 62.01 26.57 56.80
N ARG A 2 61.37 27.59 56.21
CA ARG A 2 60.33 27.39 55.18
C ARG A 2 61.04 27.37 53.83
N ARG A 3 61.09 26.20 53.19
CA ARG A 3 61.62 26.03 51.83
C ARG A 3 60.72 26.84 50.89
N PRO A 4 61.25 27.69 50.00
CA PRO A 4 60.42 28.39 49.03
C PRO A 4 59.75 27.35 48.14
N LEU A 5 58.43 27.49 47.95
CA LEU A 5 57.66 26.65 47.02
C LEU A 5 58.29 26.76 45.63
N ASN A 6 58.63 25.62 45.03
CA ASN A 6 59.14 25.58 43.67
C ASN A 6 57.95 25.86 42.73
N PRO A 7 57.98 26.92 41.91
CA PRO A 7 56.89 27.26 40.99
C PRO A 7 56.52 26.10 40.04
N LEU A 8 57.47 25.22 39.71
CA LEU A 8 57.24 24.05 38.88
C LEU A 8 56.47 22.92 39.61
N GLU A 9 56.61 22.81 40.93
CA GLU A 9 55.85 21.84 41.75
C GLU A 9 54.39 22.27 41.94
N VAL A 10 54.09 23.56 41.82
CA VAL A 10 52.72 24.08 41.88
C VAL A 10 51.96 23.75 40.59
N LEU A 11 52.63 23.77 39.44
CA LEU A 11 52.01 23.44 38.14
C LEU A 11 51.59 21.96 38.02
N SER A 12 52.25 21.05 38.74
CA SER A 12 51.90 19.62 38.73
C SER A 12 50.75 19.25 39.68
N TRP A 13 50.22 20.20 40.45
CA TRP A 13 49.08 19.95 41.33
C TRP A 13 47.80 19.71 40.52
N PRO A 14 47.00 18.68 40.87
CA PRO A 14 45.72 18.41 40.21
C PRO A 14 44.83 19.66 40.24
N GLY A 15 44.51 20.22 39.06
CA GLY A 15 43.69 21.42 38.91
C GLY A 15 44.46 22.74 38.73
N VAL A 16 45.79 22.76 38.83
CA VAL A 16 46.60 23.96 38.52
C VAL A 16 46.93 24.05 37.03
N LEU A 17 47.30 22.94 36.41
CA LEU A 17 47.26 22.78 34.96
C LEU A 17 45.92 22.13 34.59
N VAL A 18 44.92 22.95 34.31
CA VAL A 18 43.78 22.51 33.53
C VAL A 18 44.28 22.48 32.08
N ALA A 19 44.61 21.29 31.58
CA ALA A 19 44.81 21.12 30.14
C ALA A 19 43.54 21.63 29.44
N ASP A 20 43.73 22.46 28.41
CA ASP A 20 42.69 23.21 27.69
C ASP A 20 41.34 22.50 27.75
N ALA A 21 40.44 23.06 28.56
CA ALA A 21 39.04 22.69 28.48
C ALA A 21 38.63 23.05 27.05
N ASN A 22 38.40 22.03 26.21
CA ASN A 22 37.95 22.20 24.83
C ASN A 22 37.01 23.39 24.74
N ASP A 23 37.35 24.37 23.88
CA ASP A 23 36.56 25.59 23.72
C ASP A 23 35.08 25.20 23.52
N PRO A 24 34.18 25.53 24.47
CA PRO A 24 32.78 25.17 24.38
C PRO A 24 32.12 25.68 23.09
N GLN A 25 32.61 26.79 22.53
CA GLN A 25 32.17 27.32 21.24
C GLN A 25 32.59 26.42 20.08
N ALA A 26 33.83 25.93 20.08
CA ALA A 26 34.35 25.01 19.07
C ALA A 26 33.60 23.67 19.10
N LEU A 27 33.37 23.11 20.29
CA LEU A 27 32.58 21.88 20.47
C LEU A 27 31.14 22.03 19.99
N ASN A 28 30.50 23.17 20.29
CA ASN A 28 29.14 23.43 19.83
C ASN A 28 29.08 23.53 18.31
N THR A 29 30.06 24.20 17.69
CA THR A 29 30.15 24.35 16.24
C THR A 29 30.30 22.98 15.56
N GLU A 30 31.19 22.12 16.07
CA GLU A 30 31.40 20.77 15.56
C GLU A 30 30.16 19.88 15.75
N ALA A 31 29.51 19.95 16.92
CA ALA A 31 28.28 19.23 17.19
C ALA A 31 27.13 19.63 16.25
N MET A 32 26.98 20.93 15.97
CA MET A 32 25.98 21.43 15.03
C MET A 32 26.27 20.99 13.59
N ALA A 33 27.54 20.97 13.17
CA ALA A 33 27.93 20.47 11.86
C ALA A 33 27.58 18.98 11.69
N LEU A 34 27.89 18.15 12.68
CA LEU A 34 27.54 16.72 12.67
C LEU A 34 26.02 16.50 12.70
N PHE A 35 25.28 17.34 13.44
CA PHE A 35 23.82 17.28 13.46
C PHE A 35 23.21 17.59 12.09
N ASP A 36 23.70 18.63 11.41
CA ASP A 36 23.23 19.01 10.08
C ASP A 36 23.55 17.92 9.04
N GLU A 37 24.73 17.30 9.13
CA GLU A 37 25.11 16.15 8.30
C GLU A 37 24.18 14.95 8.54
N ALA A 38 23.98 14.54 9.78
CA ALA A 38 23.07 13.45 10.13
C ALA A 38 21.63 13.72 9.68
N LEU A 39 21.16 14.97 9.79
CA LEU A 39 19.84 15.37 9.31
C LEU A 39 19.74 15.31 7.78
N ALA A 40 20.79 15.70 7.07
CA ALA A 40 20.84 15.61 5.61
C ALA A 40 20.83 14.14 5.15
N GLU A 41 21.62 13.28 5.80
CA GLU A 41 21.63 11.84 5.53
C GLU A 41 20.28 11.20 5.80
N LEU A 42 19.62 11.54 6.90
CA LEU A 42 18.28 11.05 7.24
C LEU A 42 17.24 11.43 6.18
N LYS A 43 17.25 12.70 5.73
CA LYS A 43 16.35 13.18 4.66
C LYS A 43 16.60 12.45 3.35
N ALA A 44 17.86 12.28 2.97
CA ALA A 44 18.24 11.57 1.75
C ALA A 44 17.85 10.08 1.81
N GLY A 45 18.00 9.44 2.98
CA GLY A 45 17.56 8.08 3.24
C GLY A 45 16.06 7.91 3.03
N ARG A 46 15.26 8.75 3.71
CA ARG A 46 13.79 8.75 3.60
C ARG A 46 13.30 9.00 2.18
N GLN A 47 13.98 9.87 1.42
CA GLN A 47 13.62 10.12 0.03
C GLN A 47 13.85 8.89 -0.86
N ARG A 48 14.99 8.19 -0.70
CA ARG A 48 15.27 6.96 -1.46
C ARG A 48 14.28 5.85 -1.13
N GLU A 49 13.99 5.66 0.14
CA GLU A 49 13.00 4.68 0.61
C GLU A 49 11.61 4.97 0.03
N GLY A 50 11.16 6.23 0.09
CA GLY A 50 9.88 6.64 -0.47
C GLY A 50 9.78 6.42 -1.99
N LEU A 51 10.88 6.62 -2.73
CA LEU A 51 10.94 6.36 -4.17
C LEU A 51 10.81 4.87 -4.50
N GLU A 52 11.55 4.01 -3.78
CA GLU A 52 11.48 2.56 -3.99
C GLU A 52 10.12 1.99 -3.61
N LEU A 53 9.56 2.43 -2.48
CA LEU A 53 8.21 2.10 -2.09
C LEU A 53 7.20 2.50 -3.17
N ALA A 54 7.24 3.75 -3.63
CA ALA A 54 6.33 4.22 -4.66
C ALA A 54 6.46 3.38 -5.94
N ARG A 55 7.67 2.97 -6.32
CA ARG A 55 7.91 2.08 -7.45
C ARG A 55 7.23 0.72 -7.25
N LEU A 56 7.45 0.07 -6.10
CA LEU A 56 6.88 -1.24 -5.77
C LEU A 56 5.34 -1.20 -5.75
N ILE A 57 4.75 -0.18 -5.13
CA ILE A 57 3.28 -0.04 -5.09
C ILE A 57 2.74 0.19 -6.50
N ASN A 58 3.39 1.05 -7.32
CA ASN A 58 2.92 1.27 -8.70
C ASN A 58 2.94 0.00 -9.55
N GLU A 59 3.96 -0.85 -9.40
CA GLU A 59 4.05 -2.16 -10.08
C GLU A 59 2.87 -3.06 -9.70
N ARG A 60 2.49 -3.08 -8.41
CA ARG A 60 1.31 -3.84 -7.95
C ARG A 60 0.01 -3.26 -8.47
N LEU A 61 -0.12 -1.94 -8.53
CA LEU A 61 -1.27 -1.27 -9.12
C LEU A 61 -1.41 -1.55 -10.62
N ASP A 62 -0.30 -1.64 -11.36
CA ASP A 62 -0.31 -2.04 -12.78
C ASP A 62 -0.84 -3.47 -12.93
N ASN A 63 -0.37 -4.40 -12.09
CA ASN A 63 -0.86 -5.78 -12.09
C ASN A 63 -2.37 -5.85 -11.74
N MET A 64 -2.83 -5.07 -10.75
CA MET A 64 -4.25 -4.99 -10.42
C MET A 64 -5.08 -4.45 -11.58
N ALA A 65 -4.62 -3.39 -12.25
CA ALA A 65 -5.31 -2.82 -13.40
C ALA A 65 -5.41 -3.83 -14.56
N SER A 66 -4.37 -4.63 -14.77
CA SER A 66 -4.37 -5.73 -15.75
C SER A 66 -5.39 -6.82 -15.40
N GLU A 67 -5.46 -7.24 -14.13
CA GLU A 67 -6.44 -8.22 -13.64
C GLU A 67 -7.88 -7.71 -13.83
N VAL A 68 -8.15 -6.46 -13.44
CA VAL A 68 -9.46 -5.81 -13.61
C VAL A 68 -9.85 -5.73 -15.09
N THR A 69 -8.92 -5.34 -15.96
CA THR A 69 -9.15 -5.25 -17.41
C THR A 69 -9.46 -6.62 -18.01
N THR A 70 -8.67 -7.62 -17.64
CA THR A 70 -8.82 -9.00 -18.11
C THR A 70 -10.17 -9.56 -17.69
N LEU A 71 -10.53 -9.43 -16.41
CA LEU A 71 -11.81 -9.92 -15.91
C LEU A 71 -12.98 -9.21 -16.60
N ARG A 72 -12.90 -7.88 -16.76
CA ARG A 72 -13.94 -7.09 -17.44
C ARG A 72 -14.21 -7.59 -18.86
N ALA A 73 -13.16 -7.96 -19.61
CA ALA A 73 -13.30 -8.52 -20.95
C ALA A 73 -13.96 -9.91 -20.95
N LEU A 74 -13.82 -10.67 -19.85
CA LEU A 74 -14.39 -12.00 -19.70
C LEU A 74 -15.84 -12.00 -19.18
N VAL A 75 -16.29 -10.92 -18.52
CA VAL A 75 -17.66 -10.81 -17.97
C VAL A 75 -18.75 -11.21 -18.97
N PRO A 76 -18.76 -10.75 -20.24
CA PRO A 76 -19.78 -11.16 -21.21
C PRO A 76 -19.81 -12.67 -21.43
N GLN A 77 -18.64 -13.31 -21.51
CA GLN A 77 -18.52 -14.75 -21.71
C GLN A 77 -18.95 -15.54 -20.47
N MET A 78 -18.64 -15.04 -19.27
CA MET A 78 -19.06 -15.63 -18.00
C MET A 78 -20.58 -15.64 -17.87
N LEU A 79 -21.23 -14.52 -18.21
CA LEU A 79 -22.69 -14.41 -18.21
C LEU A 79 -23.34 -15.33 -19.25
N ALA A 80 -22.76 -15.42 -20.45
CA ALA A 80 -23.26 -16.34 -21.48
C ALA A 80 -23.15 -17.81 -21.04
N ALA A 81 -22.03 -18.20 -20.43
CA ALA A 81 -21.84 -19.55 -19.88
C ALA A 81 -22.82 -19.84 -18.74
N GLN A 82 -23.07 -18.86 -17.86
CA GLN A 82 -24.05 -18.98 -16.79
C GLN A 82 -25.47 -19.13 -17.34
N ARG A 83 -25.84 -18.34 -18.35
CA ARG A 83 -27.12 -18.45 -19.05
C ARG A 83 -27.32 -19.84 -19.66
N GLN A 84 -26.30 -20.38 -20.34
CA GLN A 84 -26.38 -21.70 -20.94
C GLN A 84 -26.58 -22.79 -19.87
N LYS A 85 -25.82 -22.75 -18.76
CA LYS A 85 -26.00 -23.69 -17.63
C LYS A 85 -27.41 -23.65 -17.05
N ILE A 86 -28.02 -22.47 -16.99
CA ILE A 86 -29.41 -22.32 -16.54
C ILE A 86 -30.34 -22.99 -17.56
N LEU A 87 -30.21 -22.68 -18.85
CA LEU A 87 -31.03 -23.27 -19.92
C LEU A 87 -30.94 -24.80 -19.97
N ASP A 88 -29.74 -25.36 -19.84
CA ASP A 88 -29.52 -26.81 -19.86
C ASP A 88 -30.28 -27.50 -18.72
N ARG A 89 -30.23 -26.95 -17.50
CA ARG A 89 -30.99 -27.46 -16.34
C ARG A 89 -32.50 -27.47 -16.57
N PHE A 90 -33.03 -26.53 -17.34
CA PHE A 90 -34.46 -26.51 -17.70
C PHE A 90 -34.82 -27.51 -18.79
N GLY A 91 -33.93 -27.70 -19.77
CA GLY A 91 -34.11 -28.71 -20.82
C GLY A 91 -34.25 -30.11 -20.24
N ASP A 92 -33.51 -30.41 -19.18
CA ASP A 92 -33.58 -31.68 -18.46
C ASP A 92 -34.88 -31.86 -17.63
N MET A 93 -35.61 -30.78 -17.33
CA MET A 93 -36.78 -30.80 -16.45
C MET A 93 -38.15 -30.77 -17.16
N GLN A 94 -38.23 -30.77 -18.50
CA GLN A 94 -39.49 -30.60 -19.26
C GLN A 94 -40.42 -29.54 -18.65
N ALA A 95 -39.93 -28.32 -18.46
CA ALA A 95 -40.75 -27.24 -17.88
C ALA A 95 -41.45 -26.42 -18.98
N GLU A 96 -42.78 -26.31 -18.88
CA GLU A 96 -43.61 -25.36 -19.63
C GLU A 96 -43.15 -23.90 -19.38
N LEU A 97 -43.40 -23.02 -20.36
CA LEU A 97 -42.94 -21.63 -20.36
C LEU A 97 -43.52 -20.85 -19.14
N ASP A 98 -42.66 -20.61 -18.14
CA ASP A 98 -43.02 -20.09 -16.81
C ASP A 98 -42.33 -18.73 -16.51
N PRO A 99 -43.01 -17.76 -15.84
CA PRO A 99 -42.45 -16.60 -15.11
C PRO A 99 -41.01 -16.69 -14.61
N GLN A 100 -40.53 -17.89 -14.25
CA GLN A 100 -39.13 -18.16 -13.89
C GLN A 100 -38.09 -17.65 -14.92
N ARG A 101 -38.42 -17.58 -16.21
CA ARG A 101 -37.50 -17.03 -17.24
C ARG A 101 -37.23 -15.54 -17.03
N LEU A 102 -38.22 -14.76 -16.60
CA LEU A 102 -38.06 -13.33 -16.32
C LEU A 102 -37.21 -13.13 -15.07
N GLU A 103 -37.47 -13.91 -14.02
CA GLU A 103 -36.68 -13.88 -12.78
C GLU A 103 -35.21 -14.23 -13.04
N GLN A 104 -34.91 -15.18 -13.92
CA GLN A 104 -33.54 -15.54 -14.30
C GLN A 104 -32.81 -14.44 -15.05
N GLU A 105 -33.46 -13.81 -16.03
CA GLU A 105 -32.86 -12.67 -16.74
C GLU A 105 -32.63 -11.51 -15.75
N MET A 106 -33.52 -11.29 -14.78
CA MET A 106 -33.30 -10.32 -13.70
C MET A 106 -32.09 -10.69 -12.82
N VAL A 107 -31.91 -11.96 -12.45
CA VAL A 107 -30.74 -12.43 -11.68
C VAL A 107 -29.45 -12.24 -12.47
N LEU A 108 -29.43 -12.58 -13.77
CA LEU A 108 -28.25 -12.41 -14.62
C LEU A 108 -27.89 -10.92 -14.80
N LEU A 109 -28.89 -10.05 -14.96
CA LEU A 109 -28.69 -8.61 -15.03
C LEU A 109 -28.16 -8.04 -13.72
N ALA A 110 -28.68 -8.49 -12.57
CA ALA A 110 -28.17 -8.12 -11.26
C ALA A 110 -26.71 -8.55 -11.07
N GLN A 111 -26.38 -9.80 -11.40
CA GLN A 111 -25.00 -10.32 -11.35
C GLN A 111 -24.03 -9.53 -12.25
N LYS A 112 -24.47 -9.19 -13.46
CA LYS A 112 -23.68 -8.35 -14.38
C LYS A 112 -23.41 -6.96 -13.78
N SER A 113 -24.46 -6.33 -13.24
CA SER A 113 -24.38 -5.00 -12.64
C SER A 113 -23.45 -5.00 -11.45
N ASP A 114 -23.60 -5.96 -10.53
CA ASP A 114 -22.76 -6.10 -9.34
C ASP A 114 -21.28 -6.26 -9.70
N VAL A 115 -20.93 -7.17 -10.63
CA VAL A 115 -19.52 -7.36 -11.02
C VAL A 115 -18.96 -6.12 -11.71
N ALA A 116 -19.73 -5.46 -12.58
CA ALA A 116 -19.27 -4.25 -13.24
C ALA A 116 -18.99 -3.12 -12.23
N GLU A 117 -19.86 -2.96 -11.24
CA GLU A 117 -19.71 -1.97 -10.17
C GLU A 117 -18.44 -2.20 -9.35
N GLU A 118 -18.16 -3.45 -8.92
CA GLU A 118 -16.95 -3.76 -8.16
C GLU A 118 -15.67 -3.47 -8.98
N LEU A 119 -15.68 -3.75 -10.29
CA LEU A 119 -14.55 -3.46 -11.16
C LEU A 119 -14.32 -1.95 -11.36
N ASP A 120 -15.38 -1.15 -11.38
CA ASP A 120 -15.31 0.31 -11.45
C ASP A 120 -14.79 0.91 -10.14
N ARG A 121 -15.27 0.39 -8.99
CA ARG A 121 -14.78 0.77 -7.66
C ARG A 121 -13.29 0.46 -7.50
N LEU A 122 -12.85 -0.74 -7.86
CA LEU A 122 -11.43 -1.13 -7.88
C LEU A 122 -10.60 -0.17 -8.74
N SER A 123 -11.05 0.15 -9.95
CA SER A 123 -10.34 1.08 -10.86
C SER A 123 -10.23 2.50 -10.28
N THR A 124 -11.30 2.95 -9.60
CA THR A 124 -11.33 4.25 -8.90
C THR A 124 -10.32 4.29 -7.76
N HIS A 125 -10.30 3.25 -6.92
CA HIS A 125 -9.35 3.16 -5.82
C HIS A 125 -7.90 3.04 -6.30
N VAL A 126 -7.63 2.28 -7.38
CA VAL A 126 -6.29 2.22 -8.01
C VAL A 126 -5.82 3.62 -8.42
N THR A 127 -6.69 4.40 -9.07
CA THR A 127 -6.37 5.77 -9.48
C THR A 127 -6.09 6.66 -8.27
N GLU A 128 -6.87 6.51 -7.21
CA GLU A 128 -6.70 7.28 -5.98
C GLU A 128 -5.40 6.95 -5.26
N VAL A 129 -4.99 5.68 -5.19
CA VAL A 129 -3.68 5.29 -4.63
C VAL A 129 -2.55 5.97 -5.41
N ARG A 130 -2.59 5.95 -6.75
CA ARG A 130 -1.59 6.65 -7.57
C ARG A 130 -1.54 8.14 -7.29
N ARG A 131 -2.68 8.78 -7.06
CA ARG A 131 -2.75 10.20 -6.71
C ARG A 131 -2.10 10.48 -5.37
N VAL A 132 -2.36 9.64 -4.37
CA VAL A 132 -1.78 9.78 -3.03
C VAL A 132 -0.26 9.62 -3.06
N LEU A 133 0.26 8.63 -3.79
CA LEU A 133 1.72 8.45 -3.94
C LEU A 133 2.41 9.65 -4.59
N LYS A 134 1.77 10.28 -5.58
CA LYS A 134 2.32 11.49 -6.23
C LYS A 134 2.25 12.74 -5.36
N GLY A 135 1.29 12.81 -4.44
CA GLY A 135 1.08 13.98 -3.58
C GLY A 135 2.13 14.18 -2.50
N GLY A 136 2.84 13.12 -2.09
CA GLY A 136 3.84 13.16 -1.02
C GLY A 136 3.26 13.54 0.35
N GLY A 137 4.15 13.76 1.32
CA GLY A 137 3.77 14.10 2.70
C GLY A 137 3.31 12.89 3.53
N ALA A 138 2.50 13.14 4.57
CA ALA A 138 2.01 12.10 5.47
C ALA A 138 0.92 11.23 4.81
N ALA A 139 1.33 10.36 3.89
CA ALA A 139 0.45 9.53 3.07
C ALA A 139 0.05 8.19 3.71
N GLY A 140 0.81 7.68 4.69
CA GLY A 140 0.64 6.33 5.28
C GLY A 140 -0.79 6.01 5.68
N ARG A 141 -1.39 6.80 6.58
CA ARG A 141 -2.79 6.62 7.02
C ARG A 141 -3.82 6.62 5.89
N ARG A 142 -3.57 7.41 4.85
CA ARG A 142 -4.47 7.49 3.69
C ARG A 142 -4.31 6.27 2.79
N LEU A 143 -3.08 5.80 2.62
CA LEU A 143 -2.79 4.56 1.90
C LEU A 143 -3.39 3.36 2.63
N ASP A 144 -3.30 3.29 3.96
CA ASP A 144 -3.94 2.24 4.77
C ASP A 144 -5.46 2.18 4.54
N PHE A 145 -6.12 3.33 4.57
CA PHE A 145 -7.55 3.41 4.27
C PHE A 145 -7.85 2.89 2.86
N LEU A 146 -7.05 3.28 1.86
CA LEU A 146 -7.24 2.81 0.49
C LEU A 146 -6.98 1.30 0.34
N MET A 147 -6.06 0.73 1.10
CA MET A 147 -5.85 -0.73 1.14
C MET A 147 -7.07 -1.45 1.71
N GLN A 148 -7.71 -0.88 2.74
CA GLN A 148 -8.95 -1.41 3.30
C GLN A 148 -10.09 -1.36 2.29
N GLU A 149 -10.25 -0.23 1.60
CA GLU A 149 -11.28 -0.08 0.56
C GLU A 149 -11.05 -1.05 -0.60
N LEU A 150 -9.82 -1.15 -1.13
CA LEU A 150 -9.50 -2.13 -2.17
C LEU A 150 -9.79 -3.56 -1.74
N ASN A 151 -9.47 -3.93 -0.49
CA ASN A 151 -9.76 -5.25 0.04
C ASN A 151 -11.27 -5.49 0.17
N ARG A 152 -12.04 -4.46 0.55
CA ARG A 152 -13.51 -4.56 0.59
C ARG A 152 -14.05 -4.92 -0.79
N GLU A 153 -13.66 -4.20 -1.83
CA GLU A 153 -14.20 -4.45 -3.18
C GLU A 153 -13.73 -5.82 -3.73
N ALA A 154 -12.49 -6.22 -3.44
CA ALA A 154 -12.01 -7.56 -3.79
C ALA A 154 -12.76 -8.68 -3.03
N ASN A 155 -13.17 -8.45 -1.77
CA ASN A 155 -14.02 -9.39 -1.02
C ASN A 155 -15.43 -9.46 -1.60
N THR A 156 -16.03 -8.32 -1.97
CA THR A 156 -17.35 -8.28 -2.60
C THR A 156 -17.34 -9.01 -3.94
N LEU A 157 -16.34 -8.75 -4.79
CA LEU A 157 -16.13 -9.45 -6.06
C LEU A 157 -16.02 -10.97 -5.86
N GLY A 158 -15.27 -11.42 -4.84
CA GLY A 158 -15.06 -12.84 -4.56
C GLY A 158 -16.29 -13.54 -3.95
N SER A 159 -16.97 -12.90 -3.00
CA SER A 159 -18.14 -13.46 -2.30
C SER A 159 -19.39 -13.52 -3.18
N LYS A 160 -19.49 -12.65 -4.19
CA LYS A 160 -20.56 -12.65 -5.20
C LYS A 160 -20.14 -13.32 -6.51
N ALA A 161 -18.99 -14.00 -6.54
CA ALA A 161 -18.50 -14.65 -7.76
C ALA A 161 -19.42 -15.81 -8.18
N PHE A 162 -19.96 -15.73 -9.40
CA PHE A 162 -20.76 -16.80 -10.01
C PHE A 162 -19.96 -17.65 -11.02
N ASP A 163 -18.71 -17.27 -11.29
CA ASP A 163 -17.81 -17.94 -12.22
C ASP A 163 -16.41 -18.07 -11.58
N PRO A 164 -15.73 -19.24 -11.73
CA PRO A 164 -14.40 -19.46 -11.16
C PRO A 164 -13.36 -18.40 -11.53
N ARG A 165 -13.49 -17.76 -12.69
CA ARG A 165 -12.60 -16.68 -13.14
C ARG A 165 -12.70 -15.45 -12.23
N SER A 166 -13.90 -15.09 -11.77
CA SER A 166 -14.08 -14.02 -10.77
C SER A 166 -13.46 -14.40 -9.42
N THR A 167 -13.64 -15.65 -8.99
CA THR A 167 -13.03 -16.14 -7.75
C THR A 167 -11.50 -16.04 -7.81
N GLN A 168 -10.90 -16.46 -8.91
CA GLN A 168 -9.45 -16.39 -9.10
C GLN A 168 -8.95 -14.95 -9.12
N ALA A 169 -9.62 -14.07 -9.87
CA ALA A 169 -9.27 -12.65 -9.90
C ALA A 169 -9.35 -12.01 -8.51
N ALA A 170 -10.41 -12.30 -7.74
CA ALA A 170 -10.54 -11.81 -6.37
C ALA A 170 -9.38 -12.28 -5.46
N VAL A 171 -8.92 -13.52 -5.61
CA VAL A 171 -7.75 -14.03 -4.87
C VAL A 171 -6.48 -13.29 -5.30
N ASN A 172 -6.23 -13.15 -6.61
CA ASN A 172 -5.05 -12.45 -7.12
C ASN A 172 -5.01 -10.99 -6.63
N LEU A 173 -6.14 -10.29 -6.70
CA LEU A 173 -6.28 -8.93 -6.20
C LEU A 173 -5.96 -8.84 -4.70
N LYS A 174 -6.49 -9.76 -3.87
CA LYS A 174 -6.20 -9.78 -2.42
C LYS A 174 -4.72 -9.97 -2.13
N VAL A 175 -4.02 -10.82 -2.88
CA VAL A 175 -2.57 -11.00 -2.72
C VAL A 175 -1.83 -9.70 -3.04
N LEU A 176 -2.17 -9.03 -4.15
CA LEU A 176 -1.56 -7.75 -4.52
C LEU A 176 -1.84 -6.66 -3.46
N ILE A 177 -3.06 -6.62 -2.92
CA ILE A 177 -3.46 -5.67 -1.88
C ILE A 177 -2.68 -5.92 -0.58
N GLU A 178 -2.53 -7.18 -0.17
CA GLU A 178 -1.78 -7.51 1.05
C GLU A 178 -0.30 -7.13 0.90
N GLN A 179 0.31 -7.44 -0.24
CA GLN A 179 1.68 -7.02 -0.54
C GLN A 179 1.84 -5.50 -0.47
N MET A 180 0.90 -4.73 -1.03
CA MET A 180 0.94 -3.27 -0.91
C MET A 180 0.74 -2.80 0.54
N ARG A 181 -0.16 -3.45 1.30
CA ARG A 181 -0.42 -3.11 2.70
C ARG A 181 0.82 -3.33 3.57
N GLU A 182 1.53 -4.45 3.40
CA GLU A 182 2.80 -4.71 4.09
C GLU A 182 3.83 -3.61 3.79
N GLN A 183 3.96 -3.20 2.52
CA GLN A 183 4.87 -2.11 2.16
C GLN A 183 4.45 -0.77 2.79
N VAL A 184 3.15 -0.47 2.84
CA VAL A 184 2.62 0.77 3.44
C VAL A 184 2.86 0.82 4.95
N GLN A 185 2.70 -0.31 5.65
CA GLN A 185 2.90 -0.40 7.10
C GLN A 185 4.37 -0.27 7.52
N ASN A 186 5.31 -0.58 6.61
CA ASN A 186 6.74 -0.40 6.86
C ASN A 186 7.17 1.09 6.81
N ILE A 187 6.28 2.01 6.44
CA ILE A 187 6.54 3.44 6.37
C ILE A 187 6.20 4.10 7.73
N GLU A 188 7.16 4.15 8.65
CA GLU A 188 7.09 4.98 9.88
C GLU A 188 8.12 6.12 9.88
#